data_AF-A0AAD7BCV6-F1
#
_entry.id   AF-A0AAD7BCV6-F1
#
_cell.length_a   1.000
_cell.length_b   1.000
_cell.length_c   1.000
_cell.angle_alpha   90.00
_cell.angle_beta   90.00
_cell.angle_gamma   90.00
#
_symmetry.space_group_name_H-M   'P 1'
#
loop_
_entity.id
_entity.type
_entity.pdbx_description
1 polymer ?
#
loop_
_entity_poly.entity_id
_entity_poly.type
_entity_poly.pdbx_seq_one_letter_code
_entity_poly.pdbx_strand_id
1 'polypeptide(L)'
;MSTLTKEQIMMGALAGALQERRRDGGGTPDSGPSRNRTQPRKASNRPRPDKHTDRVAWNEWFEEELNFKYSHFIDFQAMDKREDNEWAWNSQSMNEFNLDNVRTTKELMRAEGVLAALAVEQLQYGNFEEEWKALSVEKKRELALDGLYRGSCTCPRDNSRIICPELRIQVLIGDGEYNLINLLKQIVAHDPTGNMRVKEVFLYEHPFVAHEYRYSPDASDHLKAFVHRAFLWRTFCIVSTLVSIIRVYTNYPFEPYIPVISSARPRDDDRKARKEMSRDGIKRNNLKKTVDNSQCKERDAIAYHACSVCLKKTDLEKLKRCGRCQIVLYCSSDCQKKDWPEHKKFCGKKDFDPRLAPAPDAPAEFIGCPPVADGYIRSPALWRQIWYLSKPDSQRSFYHFDTTPGHTISILINFPPGADIEFLVARRRAMATGDLSAIHQMRVLATWNQLAMGPDSEVTPDQIRRQFEKEYNVVLTPETAEKAGKYKAATKKEKEEEREFYRRRLASVGRTL
;
A
#
# COMPACT_ATOMS: atom_id res chain seq x y z
N MET A 1 -15.25 31.92 14.15
CA MET A 1 -13.99 31.67 13.41
C MET A 1 -14.36 30.79 12.22
N SER A 2 -14.32 31.30 11.00
CA SER A 2 -14.76 30.54 9.83
C SER A 2 -13.74 29.45 9.48
N THR A 3 -14.19 28.21 9.40
CA THR A 3 -13.44 27.07 8.88
C THR A 3 -13.08 27.32 7.41
N LEU A 4 -11.79 27.29 7.09
CA LEU A 4 -11.29 27.40 5.72
C LEU A 4 -11.76 26.19 4.89
N THR A 5 -12.10 26.39 3.62
CA THR A 5 -12.44 25.31 2.70
C THR A 5 -11.20 24.49 2.35
N LYS A 6 -11.38 23.22 1.90
CA LYS A 6 -10.26 22.38 1.44
C LYS A 6 -9.40 23.05 0.36
N GLU A 7 -10.02 23.85 -0.52
CA GLU A 7 -9.31 24.66 -1.52
C GLU A 7 -8.47 25.77 -0.90
N GLN A 8 -8.96 26.44 0.13
CA GLN A 8 -8.20 27.48 0.84
C GLN A 8 -7.01 26.88 1.62
N ILE A 9 -7.17 25.69 2.18
CA ILE A 9 -6.08 24.93 2.82
C ILE A 9 -5.03 24.51 1.76
N MET A 10 -5.47 24.03 0.60
CA MET A 10 -4.59 23.66 -0.52
C MET A 10 -3.82 24.86 -1.07
N MET A 11 -4.48 26.01 -1.25
CA MET A 11 -3.85 27.26 -1.69
C MET A 11 -2.88 27.82 -0.64
N GLY A 12 -3.19 27.66 0.65
CA GLY A 12 -2.29 27.99 1.75
C GLY A 12 -1.03 27.12 1.78
N ALA A 13 -1.17 25.81 1.57
CA ALA A 13 -0.04 24.89 1.46
C ALA A 13 0.84 25.18 0.23
N LEU A 14 0.22 25.50 -0.91
CA LEU A 14 0.90 25.95 -2.13
C LEU A 14 1.69 27.25 -1.90
N ALA A 15 1.09 28.21 -1.18
CA ALA A 15 1.75 29.46 -0.83
C ALA A 15 2.93 29.24 0.13
N GLY A 16 2.79 28.35 1.12
CA GLY A 16 3.86 27.97 2.05
C GLY A 16 5.08 27.36 1.35
N ALA A 17 4.85 26.41 0.43
CA ALA A 17 5.91 25.77 -0.38
C ALA A 17 6.58 26.73 -1.39
N LEU A 18 5.95 27.87 -1.70
CA LEU A 18 6.55 28.96 -2.47
C LEU A 18 7.34 29.94 -1.58
N GLN A 19 7.02 30.03 -0.29
CA GLN A 19 7.65 30.95 0.66
C GLN A 19 8.94 30.39 1.26
N GLU A 20 9.02 29.08 1.52
CA GLU A 20 10.27 28.40 1.91
C GLU A 20 11.36 28.56 0.85
N ARG A 21 10.99 28.57 -0.44
CA ARG A 21 11.89 28.85 -1.57
C ARG A 21 12.56 30.23 -1.53
N ARG A 22 11.98 31.24 -0.87
CA ARG A 22 12.61 32.57 -0.75
C ARG A 22 13.68 32.62 0.34
N ARG A 23 13.67 31.69 1.30
CA ARG A 23 14.68 31.63 2.37
C ARG A 23 15.94 30.87 1.95
N ASP A 24 15.81 29.89 1.07
CA ASP A 24 16.94 29.08 0.59
C ASP A 24 17.76 29.75 -0.54
N GLY A 25 17.28 30.88 -1.06
CA GLY A 25 17.97 31.71 -2.06
C GLY A 25 18.72 32.88 -1.43
N GLY A 26 19.60 32.63 -0.47
CA GLY A 26 20.46 33.65 0.16
C GLY A 26 21.57 34.13 -0.76
N GLY A 27 21.25 35.01 -1.71
CA GLY A 27 22.23 35.75 -2.51
C GLY A 27 21.78 37.21 -2.68
N THR A 28 22.56 38.14 -2.16
CA THR A 28 22.33 39.60 -2.25
C THR A 28 22.07 40.08 -3.68
N PRO A 29 21.09 41.00 -3.91
CA PRO A 29 20.79 41.46 -5.25
C PRO A 29 21.79 42.54 -5.67
N ASP A 30 22.65 42.22 -6.62
CA ASP A 30 23.47 43.23 -7.31
C ASP A 30 22.62 43.95 -8.36
N SER A 31 22.66 45.28 -8.32
CA SER A 31 21.79 46.17 -9.09
C SER A 31 22.39 46.46 -10.48
N GLY A 32 21.84 45.84 -11.52
CA GLY A 32 22.11 46.20 -12.92
C GLY A 32 20.93 45.85 -13.83
N PRO A 33 20.53 46.73 -14.78
CA PRO A 33 19.33 46.51 -15.58
C PRO A 33 19.62 45.56 -16.75
N SER A 34 19.54 44.25 -16.50
CA SER A 34 19.62 43.25 -17.57
C SER A 34 18.24 43.00 -18.15
N ARG A 35 18.00 43.62 -19.32
CA ARG A 35 17.02 43.14 -20.30
C ARG A 35 17.45 41.75 -20.76
N ASN A 36 16.96 40.71 -20.10
CA ASN A 36 16.80 39.40 -20.72
C ASN A 36 15.57 38.74 -20.15
N ARG A 37 14.50 38.76 -20.95
CA ARG A 37 13.32 37.92 -20.78
C ARG A 37 13.83 36.48 -20.83
N THR A 38 14.10 35.87 -19.68
CA THR A 38 14.52 34.47 -19.58
C THR A 38 13.48 33.62 -20.29
N GLN A 39 13.85 33.11 -21.47
CA GLN A 39 13.08 32.05 -22.11
C GLN A 39 12.95 30.90 -21.10
N PRO A 40 11.76 30.31 -20.93
CA PRO A 40 11.62 29.16 -20.05
C PRO A 40 12.56 28.05 -20.54
N ARG A 41 13.40 27.52 -19.64
CA ARG A 41 14.27 26.37 -19.93
C ARG A 41 13.38 25.25 -20.47
N LYS A 42 13.55 24.83 -21.72
CA LYS A 42 12.78 23.71 -22.28
C LYS A 42 13.17 22.41 -21.57
N ALA A 43 12.20 21.54 -21.29
CA ALA A 43 12.47 20.18 -20.82
C ALA A 43 13.49 19.48 -21.74
N SER A 44 14.43 18.75 -21.16
CA SER A 44 15.56 18.17 -21.90
C SER A 44 15.09 17.17 -22.95
N ASN A 45 15.41 17.36 -24.23
CA ASN A 45 15.11 16.38 -25.29
C ASN A 45 15.99 15.11 -25.23
N ARG A 46 16.79 14.95 -24.17
CA ARG A 46 17.67 13.79 -23.99
C ARG A 46 16.86 12.50 -23.80
N PRO A 47 17.28 11.38 -24.41
CA PRO A 47 16.67 10.08 -24.16
C PRO A 47 16.86 9.69 -22.69
N ARG A 48 15.92 8.91 -22.16
CA ARG A 48 16.02 8.33 -20.82
C ARG A 48 17.16 7.28 -20.82
N PRO A 49 18.15 7.38 -19.92
CA PRO A 49 19.20 6.37 -19.80
C PRO A 49 18.64 4.99 -19.39
N ASP A 50 19.34 3.91 -19.75
CA ASP A 50 18.95 2.56 -19.38
C ASP A 50 19.31 2.28 -17.92
N LYS A 51 18.28 1.96 -17.12
CA LYS A 51 18.39 1.74 -15.66
C LYS A 51 19.31 0.59 -15.25
N HIS A 52 19.54 -0.40 -16.10
CA HIS A 52 20.41 -1.54 -15.81
C HIS A 52 21.88 -1.24 -16.08
N THR A 53 22.15 -0.31 -17.01
CA THR A 53 23.52 0.10 -17.36
C THR A 53 24.01 1.30 -16.55
N ASP A 54 23.13 2.27 -16.29
CA ASP A 54 23.46 3.48 -15.53
C ASP A 54 22.25 3.96 -14.72
N ARG A 55 22.08 3.39 -13.53
CA ARG A 55 21.00 3.72 -12.60
C ARG A 55 21.06 5.17 -12.10
N VAL A 56 22.25 5.77 -12.03
CA VAL A 56 22.43 7.14 -11.52
C VAL A 56 21.89 8.12 -12.55
N ALA A 57 22.37 8.05 -13.79
CA ALA A 57 21.90 8.92 -14.87
C ALA A 57 20.40 8.68 -15.17
N TRP A 58 19.93 7.43 -15.09
CA TRP A 58 18.51 7.10 -15.20
C TRP A 58 17.68 7.80 -14.12
N ASN A 59 18.15 7.82 -12.87
CA ASN A 59 17.46 8.50 -11.79
C ASN A 59 17.48 10.03 -11.97
N GLU A 60 18.63 10.61 -12.31
CA GLU A 60 18.78 12.05 -12.54
C GLU A 60 17.86 12.55 -13.67
N TRP A 61 17.61 11.71 -14.68
CA TRP A 61 16.60 11.99 -15.70
C TRP A 61 15.20 12.20 -15.12
N PHE A 62 14.76 11.32 -14.19
CA PHE A 62 13.48 11.51 -13.52
C PHE A 62 13.47 12.71 -12.59
N GLU A 63 14.55 12.95 -11.85
CA GLU A 63 14.69 14.12 -10.97
C GLU A 63 14.51 15.42 -11.76
N GLU A 64 15.18 15.55 -12.90
CA GLU A 64 15.07 16.73 -13.77
C GLU A 64 13.67 16.90 -14.35
N GLU A 65 13.05 15.85 -14.87
CA GLU A 65 11.72 15.94 -15.47
C GLU A 65 10.64 16.26 -14.43
N LEU A 66 10.69 15.62 -13.25
CA LEU A 66 9.78 15.93 -12.14
C LEU A 66 10.01 17.36 -11.64
N ASN A 67 11.27 17.78 -11.45
CA ASN A 67 11.58 19.15 -11.05
C ASN A 67 11.08 20.16 -12.08
N PHE A 68 11.28 19.91 -13.38
CA PHE A 68 10.76 20.77 -14.44
C PHE A 68 9.24 20.87 -14.38
N LYS A 69 8.55 19.71 -14.33
CA LYS A 69 7.09 19.61 -14.30
C LYS A 69 6.47 20.36 -13.11
N TYR A 70 7.04 20.22 -11.92
CA TYR A 70 6.50 20.84 -10.70
C TYR A 70 7.04 22.26 -10.43
N SER A 71 8.12 22.70 -11.08
CA SER A 71 8.59 24.10 -11.00
C SER A 71 7.83 25.05 -11.92
N HIS A 72 7.26 24.55 -13.01
CA HIS A 72 6.46 25.31 -13.97
C HIS A 72 4.96 25.10 -13.78
N PHE A 73 4.55 24.74 -12.56
CA PHE A 73 3.16 24.49 -12.20
C PHE A 73 2.39 25.82 -12.18
N ILE A 74 1.87 26.22 -13.34
CA ILE A 74 0.96 27.34 -13.50
C ILE A 74 -0.25 26.85 -14.30
N ASP A 75 -1.39 26.84 -13.63
CA ASP A 75 -2.74 26.90 -14.21
C ASP A 75 -3.09 25.84 -15.28
N PHE A 76 -2.90 24.56 -14.95
CA PHE A 76 -3.48 23.51 -15.78
C PHE A 76 -5.00 23.63 -15.71
N GLN A 77 -5.69 23.84 -16.84
CA GLN A 77 -7.14 23.62 -16.91
C GLN A 77 -7.48 22.16 -16.53
N ALA A 78 -8.70 21.94 -16.05
CA ALA A 78 -9.20 20.59 -15.80
C ALA A 78 -9.07 19.72 -17.06
N MET A 79 -8.81 18.43 -16.89
CA MET A 79 -8.45 17.52 -18.00
C MET A 79 -9.49 17.53 -19.13
N ASP A 80 -10.78 17.57 -18.79
CA ASP A 80 -11.90 17.59 -19.73
C ASP A 80 -12.06 18.92 -20.48
N LYS A 81 -11.39 19.98 -20.05
CA LYS A 81 -11.37 21.28 -20.74
C LYS A 81 -10.19 21.43 -21.69
N ARG A 82 -9.27 20.45 -21.71
CA ARG A 82 -8.08 20.45 -22.55
C ARG A 82 -8.31 19.64 -23.82
N GLU A 83 -8.53 20.33 -24.94
CA GLU A 83 -8.78 19.70 -26.25
C GLU A 83 -7.56 18.92 -26.78
N ASP A 84 -6.36 19.26 -26.34
CA ASP A 84 -5.09 18.66 -26.79
C ASP A 84 -4.84 17.22 -26.30
N ASN A 85 -5.67 16.72 -25.37
CA ASN A 85 -5.44 15.44 -24.72
C ASN A 85 -6.59 14.43 -24.86
N GLU A 86 -7.69 14.79 -25.52
CA GLU A 86 -8.89 13.94 -25.60
C GLU A 86 -8.63 12.57 -26.24
N TRP A 87 -7.75 12.55 -27.25
CA TRP A 87 -7.31 11.33 -27.93
C TRP A 87 -6.72 10.29 -26.96
N ALA A 88 -6.14 10.70 -25.83
CA ALA A 88 -5.46 9.81 -24.91
C ALA A 88 -6.43 8.82 -24.23
N TRP A 89 -7.58 9.31 -23.76
CA TRP A 89 -8.60 8.47 -23.12
C TRP A 89 -9.59 7.86 -24.12
N ASN A 90 -9.70 8.38 -25.35
CA ASN A 90 -10.49 7.76 -26.41
C ASN A 90 -9.74 6.66 -27.20
N SER A 91 -8.45 6.45 -26.92
CA SER A 91 -7.62 5.45 -27.61
C SER A 91 -7.89 3.99 -27.24
N GLN A 92 -8.68 3.74 -26.18
CA GLN A 92 -9.03 2.40 -25.72
C GLN A 92 -10.53 2.33 -25.47
N SER A 93 -11.11 1.14 -25.67
CA SER A 93 -12.52 0.94 -25.35
C SER A 93 -12.74 0.95 -23.83
N MET A 94 -13.93 1.35 -23.38
CA MET A 94 -14.27 1.29 -21.96
C MET A 94 -14.06 -0.11 -21.35
N ASN A 95 -14.44 -1.16 -22.07
CA ASN A 95 -14.27 -2.53 -21.60
C ASN A 95 -12.79 -2.85 -21.33
N GLU A 96 -11.87 -2.33 -22.14
CA GLU A 96 -10.43 -2.48 -21.88
C GLU A 96 -9.97 -1.71 -20.66
N PHE A 97 -10.41 -0.46 -20.49
CA PHE A 97 -10.11 0.31 -19.29
C PHE A 97 -10.59 -0.40 -18.02
N ASN A 98 -11.84 -0.86 -18.01
CA ASN A 98 -12.42 -1.55 -16.87
C ASN A 98 -11.63 -2.83 -16.54
N LEU A 99 -11.25 -3.61 -17.55
CA LEU A 99 -10.48 -4.84 -17.35
C LEU A 99 -9.05 -4.57 -16.87
N ASP A 100 -8.38 -3.56 -17.44
CA ASP A 100 -7.04 -3.14 -17.04
C ASP A 100 -7.04 -2.58 -15.61
N ASN A 101 -8.04 -1.77 -15.25
CA ASN A 101 -8.21 -1.22 -13.91
C ASN A 101 -8.47 -2.35 -12.89
N VAL A 102 -9.43 -3.24 -13.13
CA VAL A 102 -9.73 -4.36 -12.23
C VAL A 102 -8.50 -5.25 -12.02
N ARG A 103 -7.76 -5.54 -13.10
CA ARG A 103 -6.54 -6.34 -13.03
C ARG A 103 -5.46 -5.63 -12.21
N THR A 104 -5.20 -4.36 -12.51
CA THR A 104 -4.18 -3.56 -11.84
C THR A 104 -4.51 -3.40 -10.37
N THR A 105 -5.78 -3.18 -10.00
CA THR A 105 -6.23 -3.16 -8.60
C THR A 105 -5.92 -4.48 -7.90
N LYS A 106 -6.22 -5.64 -8.49
CA LYS A 106 -5.90 -6.94 -7.89
C LYS A 106 -4.39 -7.14 -7.68
N GLU A 107 -3.57 -6.76 -8.65
CA GLU A 107 -2.11 -6.86 -8.54
C GLU A 107 -1.57 -5.89 -7.46
N LEU A 108 -2.09 -4.66 -7.44
CA LEU A 108 -1.72 -3.63 -6.48
C LEU A 108 -2.10 -4.00 -5.05
N MET A 109 -3.29 -4.55 -4.81
CA MET A 109 -3.70 -5.00 -3.49
C MET A 109 -2.75 -6.07 -2.91
N ARG A 110 -2.20 -6.96 -3.76
CA ARG A 110 -1.16 -7.91 -3.30
C ARG A 110 0.13 -7.19 -2.95
N ALA A 111 0.56 -6.23 -3.76
CA ALA A 111 1.77 -5.46 -3.52
C ALA A 111 1.64 -4.59 -2.25
N GLU A 112 0.49 -3.94 -2.06
CA GLU A 112 0.15 -3.18 -0.85
C GLU A 112 0.11 -4.07 0.38
N GLY A 113 -0.45 -5.28 0.28
CA GLY A 113 -0.43 -6.24 1.38
C GLY A 113 1.01 -6.58 1.81
N VAL A 114 1.90 -6.84 0.85
CA VAL A 114 3.33 -7.06 1.14
C VAL A 114 3.94 -5.83 1.80
N LEU A 115 3.65 -4.63 1.30
CA LEU A 115 4.15 -3.40 1.88
C LEU A 115 3.65 -3.19 3.30
N ALA A 116 2.35 -3.37 3.55
CA ALA A 116 1.73 -3.22 4.86
C ALA A 116 2.36 -4.19 5.87
N ALA A 117 2.56 -5.45 5.48
CA ALA A 117 3.23 -6.44 6.32
C ALA A 117 4.66 -6.02 6.69
N LEU A 118 5.46 -5.61 5.70
CA LEU A 118 6.82 -5.13 5.92
C LEU A 118 6.84 -3.85 6.77
N ALA A 119 5.96 -2.90 6.50
CA ALA A 119 5.89 -1.63 7.21
C ALA A 119 5.47 -1.81 8.67
N VAL A 120 4.47 -2.67 8.94
CA VAL A 120 4.07 -3.03 10.31
C VAL A 120 5.24 -3.68 11.04
N GLU A 121 5.90 -4.68 10.43
CA GLU A 121 7.06 -5.34 11.05
C GLU A 121 8.16 -4.32 11.38
N GLN A 122 8.55 -3.49 10.41
CA GLN A 122 9.68 -2.58 10.56
C GLN A 122 9.40 -1.39 11.49
N LEU A 123 8.18 -0.82 11.47
CA LEU A 123 7.84 0.36 12.26
C LEU A 123 7.29 0.05 13.65
N GLN A 124 6.65 -1.11 13.85
CA GLN A 124 6.05 -1.46 15.15
C GLN A 124 6.94 -2.41 15.95
N TYR A 125 7.63 -3.33 15.26
CA TYR A 125 8.39 -4.41 15.90
C TYR A 125 9.89 -4.29 15.72
N GLY A 126 10.36 -3.62 14.65
CA GLY A 126 11.74 -3.20 14.44
C GLY A 126 12.05 -1.80 15.00
N ASN A 127 13.25 -1.31 14.69
CA ASN A 127 13.74 0.04 15.00
C ASN A 127 14.00 0.84 13.72
N PHE A 128 13.29 0.50 12.63
CA PHE A 128 13.60 1.03 11.30
C PHE A 128 13.54 2.56 11.25
N GLU A 129 12.60 3.18 11.96
CA GLU A 129 12.47 4.64 11.94
C GLU A 129 13.68 5.33 12.61
N GLU A 130 14.12 4.84 13.77
CA GLU A 130 15.31 5.37 14.45
C GLU A 130 16.58 5.11 13.66
N GLU A 131 16.75 3.87 13.18
CA GLU A 131 17.91 3.46 12.39
C GLU A 131 17.99 4.25 11.09
N TRP A 132 16.86 4.40 10.37
CA TRP A 132 16.78 5.23 9.17
C TRP A 132 17.17 6.67 9.47
N LYS A 133 16.63 7.29 10.54
CA LYS A 133 16.99 8.67 10.91
C LYS A 133 18.48 8.84 11.18
N ALA A 134 19.10 7.86 11.84
CA ALA A 134 20.52 7.87 12.18
C ALA A 134 21.47 7.66 10.99
N LEU A 135 20.99 7.13 9.85
CA LEU A 135 21.83 6.98 8.65
C LEU A 135 22.32 8.32 8.10
N SER A 136 23.53 8.33 7.55
CA SER A 136 24.06 9.47 6.80
C SER A 136 23.20 9.76 5.57
N VAL A 137 23.24 11.01 5.11
CA VAL A 137 22.52 11.43 3.90
C VAL A 137 22.95 10.59 2.69
N GLU A 138 24.25 10.31 2.56
CA GLU A 138 24.82 9.49 1.48
C GLU A 138 24.26 8.08 1.50
N LYS A 139 24.16 7.46 2.69
CA LYS A 139 23.63 6.10 2.79
C LYS A 139 22.14 6.06 2.49
N LYS A 140 21.37 7.05 2.94
CA LYS A 140 19.95 7.18 2.58
C LYS A 140 19.77 7.32 1.07
N ARG A 141 20.62 8.12 0.40
CA ARG A 141 20.58 8.30 -1.06
C ARG A 141 20.88 6.99 -1.80
N GLU A 142 21.88 6.23 -1.35
CA GLU A 142 22.22 4.92 -1.92
C GLU A 142 21.04 3.94 -1.80
N LEU A 143 20.47 3.79 -0.60
CA LEU A 143 19.32 2.91 -0.34
C LEU A 143 18.09 3.34 -1.16
N ALA A 144 17.82 4.64 -1.24
CA ALA A 144 16.71 5.18 -2.03
C ALA A 144 16.90 4.91 -3.53
N LEU A 145 18.11 5.13 -4.06
CA LEU A 145 18.44 4.85 -5.46
C LEU A 145 18.25 3.37 -5.81
N ASP A 146 18.73 2.48 -4.94
CA ASP A 146 18.57 1.03 -5.11
C ASP A 146 17.11 0.60 -5.04
N GLY A 147 16.36 1.16 -4.09
CA GLY A 147 14.93 0.93 -3.98
C GLY A 147 14.14 1.43 -5.19
N LEU A 148 14.50 2.59 -5.74
CA LEU A 148 13.90 3.13 -6.98
C LEU A 148 14.19 2.23 -8.18
N TYR A 149 15.42 1.76 -8.32
CA TYR A 149 15.81 0.82 -9.37
C TYR A 149 15.04 -0.51 -9.25
N ARG A 150 15.15 -1.18 -8.10
CA ARG A 150 14.47 -2.47 -7.86
C ARG A 150 12.95 -2.35 -7.95
N GLY A 151 12.39 -1.26 -7.44
CA GLY A 151 10.97 -0.94 -7.52
C GLY A 151 10.51 -0.69 -8.96
N SER A 152 11.37 -0.09 -9.79
CA SER A 152 11.09 0.09 -11.22
C SER A 152 11.24 -1.22 -12.00
N CYS A 153 12.02 -2.19 -11.54
CA CYS A 153 12.07 -3.52 -12.16
C CYS A 153 10.84 -4.38 -11.80
N THR A 154 10.19 -4.11 -10.67
CA THR A 154 8.99 -4.86 -10.23
C THR A 154 7.67 -4.18 -10.64
N CYS A 155 7.65 -2.85 -10.69
CA CYS A 155 6.49 -2.12 -11.18
C CYS A 155 6.26 -2.42 -12.66
N PRO A 156 5.01 -2.69 -13.09
CA PRO A 156 4.77 -3.03 -14.48
C PRO A 156 5.04 -1.87 -15.45
N ARG A 157 5.13 -0.61 -15.00
CA ARG A 157 5.40 0.55 -15.87
C ARG A 157 6.09 1.71 -15.13
N ASP A 158 7.42 1.76 -15.20
CA ASP A 158 8.31 2.78 -14.65
C ASP A 158 8.09 4.19 -15.23
N ASN A 159 7.54 4.32 -16.44
CA ASN A 159 7.13 5.62 -16.98
C ASN A 159 6.14 6.35 -16.05
N SER A 160 5.37 5.60 -15.26
CA SER A 160 4.41 6.19 -14.32
C SER A 160 5.10 6.93 -13.18
N ARG A 161 6.42 6.73 -12.97
CA ARG A 161 7.22 7.53 -12.04
C ARG A 161 7.20 9.03 -12.39
N ILE A 162 6.95 9.40 -13.65
CA ILE A 162 6.85 10.80 -14.10
C ILE A 162 5.69 11.58 -13.42
N ILE A 163 4.78 10.88 -12.75
CA ILE A 163 3.67 11.46 -11.97
C ILE A 163 3.81 11.18 -10.48
N CYS A 164 5.00 10.76 -10.02
CA CYS A 164 5.29 10.46 -8.62
C CYS A 164 6.30 11.48 -8.04
N PRO A 165 5.87 12.69 -7.65
CA PRO A 165 6.74 13.69 -7.02
C PRO A 165 7.38 13.21 -5.70
N GLU A 166 6.76 12.24 -5.06
CA GLU A 166 7.21 11.57 -3.82
C GLU A 166 8.46 10.74 -4.06
N LEU A 167 8.62 10.20 -5.27
CA LEU A 167 9.71 9.28 -5.64
C LEU A 167 10.95 10.01 -6.15
N ARG A 168 11.20 11.19 -5.59
CA ARG A 168 12.46 11.92 -5.71
C ARG A 168 13.32 11.62 -4.49
N ILE A 169 14.62 11.41 -4.68
CA ILE A 169 15.52 11.00 -3.59
C ILE A 169 15.48 12.03 -2.46
N GLN A 170 15.57 13.34 -2.76
CA GLN A 170 15.50 14.38 -1.73
C GLN A 170 14.16 14.39 -0.95
N VAL A 171 13.07 13.93 -1.55
CA VAL A 171 11.77 13.84 -0.88
C VAL A 171 11.75 12.61 0.03
N LEU A 172 12.16 11.44 -0.48
CA LEU A 172 12.17 10.18 0.26
C LEU A 172 13.06 10.24 1.52
N ILE A 173 14.21 10.91 1.44
CA ILE A 173 15.18 10.96 2.54
C ILE A 173 15.01 12.19 3.47
N GLY A 174 14.17 13.15 3.09
CA GLY A 174 13.94 14.39 3.84
C GLY A 174 12.91 14.23 4.97
N ASP A 175 12.46 15.35 5.51
CA ASP A 175 11.56 15.39 6.68
C ASP A 175 10.10 15.79 6.34
N GLY A 176 9.78 15.89 5.04
CA GLY A 176 8.46 16.30 4.56
C GLY A 176 7.38 15.21 4.69
N GLU A 177 6.14 15.60 4.40
CA GLU A 177 4.95 14.72 4.45
C GLU A 177 5.07 13.44 3.60
N TYR A 178 5.79 13.53 2.48
CA TYR A 178 5.96 12.43 1.53
C TYR A 178 7.31 11.71 1.66
N ASN A 179 8.02 11.86 2.78
CA ASN A 179 9.23 11.08 3.02
C ASN A 179 8.91 9.58 3.21
N LEU A 180 9.95 8.74 3.14
CA LEU A 180 9.82 7.28 3.24
C LEU A 180 9.00 6.86 4.46
N ILE A 181 9.33 7.37 5.65
CA ILE A 181 8.69 6.96 6.91
C ILE A 181 7.20 7.34 6.91
N ASN A 182 6.86 8.54 6.46
CA ASN A 182 5.48 9.01 6.45
C ASN A 182 4.64 8.26 5.41
N LEU A 183 5.19 7.93 4.24
CA LEU A 183 4.52 7.06 3.27
C LEU A 183 4.25 5.66 3.85
N LEU A 184 5.22 5.08 4.57
CA LEU A 184 5.03 3.80 5.27
C LEU A 184 3.97 3.89 6.38
N LYS A 185 3.93 5.00 7.12
CA LYS A 185 2.89 5.23 8.15
C LYS A 185 1.50 5.35 7.55
N GLN A 186 1.35 5.93 6.36
CA GLN A 186 0.06 6.01 5.67
C GLN A 186 -0.51 4.62 5.34
N ILE A 187 0.31 3.71 4.79
CA ILE A 187 -0.16 2.35 4.50
C ILE A 187 -0.42 1.53 5.78
N VAL A 188 0.36 1.74 6.86
CA VAL A 188 0.08 1.11 8.17
C VAL A 188 -1.23 1.65 8.78
N ALA A 189 -1.55 2.92 8.59
CA ALA A 189 -2.83 3.47 9.03
C ALA A 189 -4.01 2.89 8.23
N HIS A 190 -3.81 2.63 6.93
CA HIS A 190 -4.80 2.02 6.05
C HIS A 190 -5.03 0.52 6.33
N ASP A 191 -3.95 -0.25 6.46
CA ASP A 191 -3.99 -1.67 6.82
C ASP A 191 -3.10 -1.97 8.05
N PRO A 192 -3.62 -1.69 9.26
CA PRO A 192 -2.86 -1.85 10.50
C PRO A 192 -2.54 -3.32 10.83
N THR A 193 -3.19 -4.27 10.18
CA THR A 193 -3.01 -5.70 10.46
C THR A 193 -1.69 -6.22 9.88
N GLY A 194 -1.26 -5.69 8.73
CA GLY A 194 -0.04 -6.14 8.04
C GLY A 194 -0.07 -7.63 7.65
N ASN A 195 -1.22 -8.19 7.31
CA ASN A 195 -1.40 -9.63 7.09
C ASN A 195 -1.21 -10.09 5.63
N MET A 196 -0.54 -9.26 4.83
CA MET A 196 -0.37 -9.45 3.38
C MET A 196 -1.67 -9.37 2.56
N ARG A 197 -2.79 -8.92 3.15
CA ARG A 197 -4.10 -8.82 2.49
C ARG A 197 -4.82 -7.52 2.87
N VAL A 198 -4.66 -6.50 2.04
CA VAL A 198 -5.47 -5.27 2.17
C VAL A 198 -6.92 -5.53 1.78
N LYS A 199 -7.85 -4.89 2.50
CA LYS A 199 -9.30 -4.99 2.21
C LYS A 199 -9.69 -4.22 0.96
N GLU A 200 -9.09 -3.05 0.78
CA GLU A 200 -9.28 -2.16 -0.36
C GLU A 200 -7.94 -1.49 -0.71
N VAL A 201 -7.84 -0.99 -1.93
CA VAL A 201 -6.62 -0.34 -2.42
C VAL A 201 -6.40 1.02 -1.77
N PHE A 202 -5.18 1.33 -1.36
CA PHE A 202 -4.79 2.64 -0.84
C PHE A 202 -4.15 3.50 -1.93
N LEU A 203 -4.93 4.41 -2.53
CA LEU A 203 -4.39 5.34 -3.51
C LEU A 203 -3.67 6.50 -2.79
N TYR A 204 -2.34 6.54 -2.84
CA TYR A 204 -1.58 7.67 -2.31
C TYR A 204 -2.03 8.97 -2.97
N GLU A 205 -2.37 9.99 -2.19
CA GLU A 205 -2.77 11.30 -2.71
C GLU A 205 -1.60 12.28 -2.72
N HIS A 206 -1.64 13.23 -3.65
CA HIS A 206 -0.70 14.35 -3.67
C HIS A 206 -1.37 15.57 -4.30
N PRO A 207 -1.40 16.74 -3.63
CA PRO A 207 -2.17 17.90 -4.06
C PRO A 207 -1.89 18.33 -5.50
N PHE A 208 -0.62 18.35 -5.91
CA PHE A 208 -0.24 18.72 -7.27
C PHE A 208 -0.73 17.72 -8.31
N VAL A 209 -0.69 16.41 -8.00
CA VAL A 209 -1.15 15.36 -8.92
C VAL A 209 -2.68 15.38 -9.00
N ALA A 210 -3.36 15.52 -7.86
CA ALA A 210 -4.81 15.69 -7.80
C ALA A 210 -5.28 16.89 -8.64
N HIS A 211 -4.57 18.01 -8.55
CA HIS A 211 -4.86 19.19 -9.36
C HIS A 211 -4.60 18.96 -10.86
N GLU A 212 -3.47 18.34 -11.22
CA GLU A 212 -3.11 18.04 -12.63
C GLU A 212 -4.14 17.12 -13.31
N TYR A 213 -4.66 16.15 -12.56
CA TYR A 213 -5.59 15.13 -13.06
C TYR A 213 -7.06 15.44 -12.75
N ARG A 214 -7.38 16.63 -12.26
CA ARG A 214 -8.77 17.01 -11.94
C ARG A 214 -9.63 17.09 -13.20
N TYR A 215 -10.91 16.77 -13.04
CA TYR A 215 -11.91 16.83 -14.10
C TYR A 215 -13.26 17.29 -13.53
N SER A 216 -14.12 17.85 -14.39
CA SER A 216 -15.47 18.28 -14.00
C SER A 216 -16.34 17.09 -13.55
N PRO A 217 -17.31 17.26 -12.63
CA PRO A 217 -18.16 16.14 -12.16
C PRO A 217 -18.90 15.38 -13.27
N ASP A 218 -19.28 16.08 -14.34
CA ASP A 218 -19.95 15.61 -15.54
C ASP A 218 -19.00 15.04 -16.61
N ALA A 219 -17.70 14.94 -16.32
CA ALA A 219 -16.71 14.35 -17.21
C ALA A 219 -17.12 12.94 -17.68
N SER A 220 -16.69 12.60 -18.90
CA SER A 220 -16.98 11.30 -19.50
C SER A 220 -16.39 10.16 -18.68
N ASP A 221 -17.06 9.01 -18.71
CA ASP A 221 -16.57 7.81 -18.05
C ASP A 221 -15.18 7.38 -18.58
N HIS A 222 -14.89 7.61 -19.87
CA HIS A 222 -13.59 7.29 -20.45
C HIS A 222 -12.47 8.08 -19.77
N LEU A 223 -12.69 9.38 -19.54
CA LEU A 223 -11.74 10.21 -18.80
C LEU A 223 -11.62 9.75 -17.34
N LYS A 224 -12.74 9.48 -16.66
CA LYS A 224 -12.73 8.97 -15.27
C LYS A 224 -11.94 7.66 -15.14
N ALA A 225 -12.17 6.72 -16.05
CA ALA A 225 -11.46 5.45 -16.10
C ALA A 225 -9.97 5.61 -16.41
N PHE A 226 -9.62 6.53 -17.31
CA PHE A 226 -8.23 6.88 -17.65
C PHE A 226 -7.48 7.48 -16.46
N VAL A 227 -8.12 8.42 -15.73
CA VAL A 227 -7.53 9.05 -14.55
C VAL A 227 -7.36 8.02 -13.43
N HIS A 228 -8.39 7.23 -13.13
CA HIS A 228 -8.28 6.16 -12.13
C HIS A 228 -7.12 5.21 -12.44
N ARG A 229 -6.96 4.84 -13.71
CA ARG A 229 -5.81 4.03 -14.16
C ARG A 229 -4.47 4.70 -13.85
N ALA A 230 -4.34 6.00 -14.11
CA ALA A 230 -3.11 6.73 -13.82
C ALA A 230 -2.76 6.69 -12.31
N PHE A 231 -3.76 6.83 -11.44
CA PHE A 231 -3.58 6.73 -9.98
C PHE A 231 -3.22 5.31 -9.53
N LEU A 232 -3.82 4.27 -10.14
CA LEU A 232 -3.41 2.87 -9.88
C LEU A 232 -1.93 2.65 -10.23
N TRP A 233 -1.49 3.06 -11.42
CA TRP A 233 -0.09 2.89 -11.82
C TRP A 233 0.89 3.72 -10.99
N ARG A 234 0.50 4.95 -10.62
CA ARG A 234 1.26 5.81 -9.71
C ARG A 234 1.46 5.12 -8.36
N THR A 235 0.37 4.64 -7.77
CA THR A 235 0.37 3.94 -6.49
C THR A 235 1.22 2.67 -6.58
N PHE A 236 1.13 1.91 -7.67
CA PHE A 236 1.99 0.75 -7.90
C PHE A 236 3.47 1.11 -7.90
N CYS A 237 3.87 2.21 -8.57
CA CYS A 237 5.25 2.70 -8.55
C CYS A 237 5.72 3.04 -7.13
N ILE A 238 4.87 3.72 -6.35
CA ILE A 238 5.18 4.09 -4.97
C ILE A 238 5.36 2.82 -4.13
N VAL A 239 4.35 1.95 -4.12
CA VAL A 239 4.38 0.70 -3.33
C VAL A 239 5.59 -0.15 -3.68
N SER A 240 5.87 -0.35 -4.97
CA SER A 240 7.02 -1.16 -5.42
C SER A 240 8.35 -0.57 -4.97
N THR A 241 8.47 0.76 -4.97
CA THR A 241 9.66 1.47 -4.47
C THR A 241 9.80 1.29 -2.96
N LEU A 242 8.74 1.53 -2.19
CA LEU A 242 8.78 1.43 -0.73
C LEU A 242 9.12 0.00 -0.26
N VAL A 243 8.50 -1.02 -0.86
CA VAL A 243 8.85 -2.43 -0.63
C VAL A 243 10.33 -2.66 -0.92
N SER A 244 10.82 -2.11 -2.04
CA SER A 244 12.19 -2.32 -2.47
C SER A 244 13.21 -1.62 -1.56
N ILE A 245 12.91 -0.43 -1.05
CA ILE A 245 13.78 0.26 -0.08
C ILE A 245 13.90 -0.57 1.20
N ILE A 246 12.78 -1.05 1.75
CA ILE A 246 12.80 -1.92 2.94
C ILE A 246 13.61 -3.19 2.66
N ARG A 247 13.41 -3.82 1.50
CA ARG A 247 14.16 -5.03 1.11
C ARG A 247 15.66 -4.77 0.95
N VAL A 248 16.06 -3.64 0.38
CA VAL A 248 17.49 -3.27 0.30
C VAL A 248 18.04 -3.07 1.71
N TYR A 249 17.31 -2.35 2.56
CA TYR A 249 17.68 -2.09 3.94
C TYR A 249 17.90 -3.39 4.74
N THR A 250 17.00 -4.35 4.60
CA THR A 250 17.08 -5.65 5.29
C THR A 250 17.96 -6.68 4.58
N ASN A 251 18.76 -6.26 3.58
CA ASN A 251 19.61 -7.13 2.76
C ASN A 251 18.86 -8.28 2.08
N TYR A 252 17.57 -8.11 1.81
CA TYR A 252 16.78 -9.09 1.07
C TYR A 252 17.25 -9.14 -0.40
N PRO A 253 17.51 -10.34 -0.94
CA PRO A 253 18.01 -10.49 -2.30
C PRO A 253 17.03 -9.92 -3.33
N PHE A 254 17.56 -9.33 -4.40
CA PHE A 254 16.73 -8.86 -5.49
C PHE A 254 16.34 -10.02 -6.40
N GLU A 255 15.06 -10.35 -6.40
CA GLU A 255 14.46 -11.28 -7.34
C GLU A 255 13.59 -10.50 -8.34
N PRO A 256 13.97 -10.45 -9.64
CA PRO A 256 13.18 -9.75 -10.63
C PRO A 256 11.81 -10.42 -10.81
N TYR A 257 10.76 -9.61 -10.80
CA TYR A 257 9.39 -10.07 -10.98
C TYR A 257 9.19 -10.58 -12.42
N ILE A 258 8.75 -11.83 -12.57
CA ILE A 258 8.35 -12.38 -13.86
C ILE A 258 6.86 -12.07 -14.10
N PRO A 259 6.52 -11.22 -15.09
CA PRO A 259 5.15 -10.82 -15.36
C PRO A 259 4.30 -11.98 -15.88
N VAL A 260 3.08 -12.09 -15.34
CA VAL A 260 2.08 -13.05 -15.81
C VAL A 260 1.13 -12.34 -16.76
N ILE A 261 0.98 -12.82 -18.00
CA ILE A 261 0.02 -12.29 -18.96
C ILE A 261 -1.18 -13.22 -19.03
N SER A 262 -2.25 -12.85 -18.33
CA SER A 262 -3.55 -13.55 -18.37
C SER A 262 -4.59 -12.82 -19.22
N SER A 263 -4.16 -11.82 -19.99
CA SER A 263 -5.00 -11.06 -20.92
C SER A 263 -4.50 -11.21 -22.34
N ALA A 264 -5.43 -11.41 -23.26
CA ALA A 264 -5.17 -11.46 -24.67
C ALA A 264 -4.74 -10.08 -25.18
N ARG A 265 -3.78 -10.06 -26.11
CA ARG A 265 -3.43 -8.84 -26.82
C ARG A 265 -4.64 -8.38 -27.67
N PRO A 266 -4.84 -7.05 -27.81
CA PRO A 266 -5.74 -6.50 -28.83
C PRO A 266 -5.40 -7.08 -30.21
N ARG A 267 -6.39 -7.14 -31.10
CA ARG A 267 -6.14 -7.57 -32.49
C ARG A 267 -5.17 -6.62 -33.18
N ASP A 268 -4.49 -7.11 -34.20
CA ASP A 268 -3.44 -6.34 -34.88
C ASP A 268 -3.98 -5.04 -35.50
N ASP A 269 -5.18 -5.08 -36.07
CA ASP A 269 -5.86 -3.91 -36.62
C ASP A 269 -6.20 -2.88 -35.52
N ASP A 270 -6.76 -3.33 -34.39
CA ASP A 270 -7.04 -2.49 -33.22
C ASP A 270 -5.74 -1.81 -32.72
N ARG A 271 -4.63 -2.57 -32.67
CA ARG A 271 -3.32 -2.05 -32.27
C ARG A 271 -2.77 -1.04 -33.28
N LYS A 272 -2.93 -1.28 -34.58
CA LYS A 272 -2.49 -0.37 -35.64
C LYS A 272 -3.26 0.95 -35.57
N ALA A 273 -4.59 0.88 -35.46
CA ALA A 273 -5.46 2.04 -35.31
C ALA A 273 -5.09 2.90 -34.08
N ARG A 274 -4.80 2.26 -32.94
CA ARG A 274 -4.31 2.97 -31.73
C ARG A 274 -3.00 3.70 -31.96
N LYS A 275 -2.02 3.04 -32.59
CA LYS A 275 -0.71 3.64 -32.87
C LYS A 275 -0.87 4.84 -33.80
N GLU A 276 -1.74 4.75 -34.79
CA GLU A 276 -2.04 5.84 -35.71
C GLU A 276 -2.71 7.02 -34.99
N MET A 277 -3.79 6.77 -34.24
CA MET A 277 -4.48 7.79 -33.44
C MET A 277 -3.53 8.50 -32.46
N SER A 278 -2.66 7.74 -31.78
CA SER A 278 -1.67 8.31 -30.87
C SER A 278 -0.64 9.17 -31.60
N ARG A 279 -0.12 8.71 -32.75
CA ARG A 279 0.83 9.48 -33.57
C ARG A 279 0.20 10.78 -34.07
N ASP A 280 -1.05 10.71 -34.50
CA ASP A 280 -1.81 11.84 -35.00
C ASP A 280 -2.10 12.86 -33.89
N GLY A 281 -2.58 12.41 -32.72
CA GLY A 281 -2.80 13.28 -31.57
C GLY A 281 -1.52 13.99 -31.12
N ILE A 282 -0.42 13.24 -30.98
CA ILE A 282 0.89 13.80 -30.63
C ILE A 282 1.33 14.85 -31.66
N LYS A 283 1.21 14.55 -32.96
CA LYS A 283 1.62 15.45 -34.04
C LYS A 283 0.76 16.71 -34.10
N ARG A 284 -0.57 16.57 -34.04
CA ARG A 284 -1.53 17.67 -34.11
C ARG A 284 -1.34 18.65 -32.95
N ASN A 285 -1.04 18.13 -31.76
CA ASN A 285 -0.94 18.92 -30.53
C ASN A 285 0.50 19.28 -30.15
N ASN A 286 1.46 19.02 -31.05
CA ASN A 286 2.89 19.30 -30.86
C ASN A 286 3.45 18.76 -29.53
N LEU A 287 2.97 17.58 -29.10
CA LEU A 287 3.36 16.96 -27.84
C LEU A 287 4.72 16.28 -28.00
N LYS A 288 5.58 16.39 -26.98
CA LYS A 288 6.83 15.62 -26.93
C LYS A 288 6.49 14.14 -26.77
N LYS A 289 7.15 13.28 -27.55
CA LYS A 289 7.08 11.82 -27.33
C LYS A 289 7.88 11.48 -26.08
N THR A 290 7.23 11.55 -24.92
CA THR A 290 7.84 11.33 -23.60
C THR A 290 7.88 9.87 -23.17
N VAL A 291 7.19 8.98 -23.90
CA VAL A 291 7.05 7.57 -23.49
C VAL A 291 8.24 6.75 -23.97
N ASP A 292 9.08 6.33 -23.02
CA ASP A 292 10.10 5.31 -23.26
C ASP A 292 9.47 3.91 -23.16
N ASN A 293 9.56 3.13 -24.24
CA ASN A 293 8.99 1.79 -24.29
C ASN A 293 10.02 0.68 -23.99
N SER A 294 11.26 1.02 -23.62
CA SER A 294 12.34 0.06 -23.30
C SER A 294 11.87 -0.99 -22.30
N GLN A 295 11.30 -0.55 -21.18
CA GLN A 295 10.81 -1.45 -20.14
C GLN A 295 9.62 -2.30 -20.60
N CYS A 296 8.69 -1.74 -21.40
CA CYS A 296 7.60 -2.57 -21.93
C CYS A 296 8.14 -3.74 -22.76
N LYS A 297 9.25 -3.54 -23.50
CA LYS A 297 9.92 -4.59 -24.26
C LYS A 297 10.65 -5.59 -23.35
N GLU A 298 11.38 -5.11 -22.33
CA GLU A 298 12.02 -5.94 -21.30
C GLU A 298 11.00 -6.90 -20.68
N ARG A 299 9.88 -6.33 -20.25
CA ARG A 299 8.76 -7.03 -19.61
C ARG A 299 8.14 -8.08 -20.54
N ASP A 300 7.86 -7.71 -21.79
CA ASP A 300 7.31 -8.63 -22.79
C ASP A 300 8.27 -9.77 -23.15
N ALA A 301 9.59 -9.56 -23.06
CA ALA A 301 10.59 -10.58 -23.37
C ALA A 301 10.66 -11.69 -22.32
N ILE A 302 10.33 -11.39 -21.05
CA ILE A 302 10.39 -12.34 -19.94
C ILE A 302 9.01 -12.84 -19.48
N ALA A 303 7.93 -12.26 -19.97
CA ALA A 303 6.58 -12.60 -19.56
C ALA A 303 6.13 -13.97 -20.08
N TYR A 304 5.29 -14.66 -19.30
CA TYR A 304 4.64 -15.89 -19.74
C TYR A 304 3.11 -15.75 -19.73
N HIS A 305 2.45 -16.53 -20.58
CA HIS A 305 1.00 -16.60 -20.62
C HIS A 305 0.45 -17.60 -19.60
N ALA A 306 -0.67 -17.25 -18.96
CA ALA A 306 -1.30 -18.10 -17.98
C ALA A 306 -2.83 -17.95 -17.95
N CYS A 307 -3.50 -18.96 -17.39
CA CYS A 307 -4.92 -18.88 -17.08
C CYS A 307 -5.19 -17.81 -16.00
N SER A 308 -6.22 -16.99 -16.17
CA SER A 308 -6.61 -15.94 -15.21
C SER A 308 -7.10 -16.46 -13.86
N VAL A 309 -7.35 -17.77 -13.74
CA VAL A 309 -7.97 -18.40 -12.58
C VAL A 309 -6.99 -19.29 -11.84
N CYS A 310 -6.44 -20.30 -12.52
CA CYS A 310 -5.52 -21.25 -11.91
C CYS A 310 -4.05 -20.87 -12.06
N LEU A 311 -3.74 -19.77 -12.76
CA LEU A 311 -2.39 -19.27 -13.02
C LEU A 311 -1.45 -20.28 -13.70
N LYS A 312 -1.98 -21.40 -14.23
CA LYS A 312 -1.21 -22.42 -14.95
C LYS A 312 -0.56 -21.76 -16.17
N LYS A 313 0.78 -21.79 -16.19
CA LYS A 313 1.60 -21.33 -17.31
C LYS A 313 1.38 -22.24 -18.51
N THR A 314 1.16 -21.66 -19.68
CA THR A 314 0.96 -22.41 -20.92
C THR A 314 1.17 -21.50 -22.13
N ASP A 315 1.36 -22.09 -23.30
CA ASP A 315 1.41 -21.36 -24.57
C ASP A 315 0.10 -20.58 -24.81
N LEU A 316 0.20 -19.40 -25.41
CA LEU A 316 -0.95 -18.54 -25.69
C LEU A 316 -2.03 -19.25 -26.53
N GLU A 317 -1.61 -20.10 -27.46
CA GLU A 317 -2.48 -20.87 -28.36
C GLU A 317 -3.37 -21.88 -27.60
N LYS A 318 -2.94 -22.32 -26.41
CA LYS A 318 -3.71 -23.24 -25.56
C LYS A 318 -4.70 -22.52 -24.66
N LEU A 319 -4.67 -21.18 -24.63
CA LEU A 319 -5.60 -20.36 -23.86
C LEU A 319 -6.79 -19.92 -24.70
N LYS A 320 -7.97 -20.01 -24.10
CA LYS A 320 -9.23 -19.56 -24.70
C LYS A 320 -9.56 -18.16 -24.22
N ARG A 321 -9.96 -17.29 -25.14
CA ARG A 321 -10.50 -15.96 -24.83
C ARG A 321 -11.90 -16.07 -24.26
N CYS A 322 -12.25 -15.19 -23.33
CA CYS A 322 -13.65 -15.02 -22.92
C CYS A 322 -14.52 -14.66 -24.12
N GLY A 323 -15.60 -15.41 -24.36
CA GLY A 323 -16.50 -15.19 -25.51
C GLY A 323 -17.11 -13.79 -25.57
N ARG A 324 -17.31 -13.13 -24.42
CA ARG A 324 -17.95 -11.81 -24.34
C ARG A 324 -16.96 -10.65 -24.45
N CYS A 325 -15.92 -10.60 -23.60
CA CYS A 325 -14.99 -9.47 -23.59
C CYS A 325 -13.77 -9.67 -24.51
N GLN A 326 -13.49 -10.89 -24.97
CA GLN A 326 -12.36 -11.27 -25.83
C GLN A 326 -10.96 -10.94 -25.29
N ILE A 327 -10.86 -10.56 -24.00
CA ILE A 327 -9.64 -10.10 -23.35
C ILE A 327 -9.14 -11.09 -22.30
N VAL A 328 -10.00 -11.61 -21.42
CA VAL A 328 -9.54 -12.53 -20.35
C VAL A 328 -9.22 -13.92 -20.92
N LEU A 329 -8.10 -14.52 -20.51
CA LEU A 329 -7.63 -15.83 -20.95
C LEU A 329 -7.89 -16.93 -19.92
N TYR A 330 -8.37 -18.09 -20.38
CA TYR A 330 -8.64 -19.29 -19.58
C TYR A 330 -8.04 -20.54 -20.21
N CYS A 331 -7.56 -21.49 -19.41
CA CYS A 331 -7.09 -22.78 -19.94
C CYS A 331 -8.24 -23.77 -20.25
N SER A 332 -9.43 -23.56 -19.68
CA SER A 332 -10.60 -24.44 -19.88
C SER A 332 -11.92 -23.70 -19.66
N SER A 333 -13.02 -24.28 -20.13
CA SER A 333 -14.38 -23.82 -19.83
C SER A 333 -14.68 -23.86 -18.33
N ASP A 334 -14.07 -24.77 -17.58
CA ASP A 334 -14.30 -24.89 -16.14
C ASP A 334 -13.66 -23.74 -15.37
N CYS A 335 -12.45 -23.31 -15.77
CA CYS A 335 -11.86 -22.09 -15.25
C CYS A 335 -12.74 -20.87 -15.56
N GLN A 336 -13.27 -20.76 -16.78
CA GLN A 336 -14.18 -19.67 -17.13
C GLN A 336 -15.46 -19.70 -16.28
N LYS A 337 -16.08 -20.88 -16.08
CA LYS A 337 -17.27 -21.04 -15.23
C LYS A 337 -16.98 -20.68 -13.78
N LYS A 338 -15.80 -21.04 -13.26
CA LYS A 338 -15.35 -20.68 -11.91
C LYS A 338 -15.16 -19.19 -11.73
N ASP A 339 -14.60 -18.50 -12.73
CA ASP A 339 -14.40 -17.04 -12.71
C ASP A 339 -15.70 -16.26 -12.93
N TRP A 340 -16.69 -16.86 -13.62
CA TRP A 340 -17.87 -16.16 -14.10
C TRP A 340 -18.66 -15.36 -13.05
N PRO A 341 -18.90 -15.85 -11.82
CA PRO A 341 -19.59 -15.08 -10.79
C PRO A 341 -18.98 -13.70 -10.53
N GLU A 342 -17.65 -13.61 -10.57
CA GLU A 342 -16.91 -12.37 -10.40
C GLU A 342 -16.68 -11.65 -11.73
N HIS A 343 -16.24 -12.36 -12.77
CA HIS A 343 -15.93 -11.76 -14.07
C HIS A 343 -17.13 -11.06 -14.70
N LYS A 344 -18.34 -11.63 -14.59
CA LYS A 344 -19.56 -11.03 -15.17
C LYS A 344 -19.87 -9.63 -14.62
N LYS A 345 -19.36 -9.28 -13.44
CA LYS A 345 -19.55 -7.96 -12.81
C LYS A 345 -18.89 -6.85 -13.61
N PHE A 346 -17.88 -7.14 -14.43
CA PHE A 346 -17.16 -6.14 -15.23
C PHE A 346 -16.97 -6.55 -16.71
N CYS A 347 -17.29 -7.79 -17.08
CA CYS A 347 -17.18 -8.29 -18.45
C CYS A 347 -18.09 -7.54 -19.44
N GLY A 348 -17.49 -6.78 -20.37
CA GLY A 348 -18.23 -6.06 -21.42
C GLY A 348 -18.99 -4.83 -20.93
N LYS A 349 -18.65 -4.30 -19.73
CA LYS A 349 -19.27 -3.07 -19.21
C LYS A 349 -18.84 -1.83 -20.00
N LYS A 350 -19.81 -0.94 -20.23
CA LYS A 350 -19.65 0.33 -20.95
C LYS A 350 -19.57 1.57 -20.05
N ASP A 351 -19.89 1.40 -18.78
CA ASP A 351 -19.81 2.46 -17.77
C ASP A 351 -18.59 2.20 -16.89
N PHE A 352 -18.02 3.27 -16.34
CA PHE A 352 -16.90 3.19 -15.41
C PHE A 352 -17.39 3.04 -13.97
N ASP A 353 -16.82 2.09 -13.23
CA ASP A 353 -16.98 2.00 -11.77
C ASP A 353 -15.64 1.58 -11.13
N PRO A 354 -15.03 2.43 -10.27
CA PRO A 354 -13.75 2.11 -9.63
C PRO A 354 -13.84 0.93 -8.65
N ARG A 355 -15.05 0.53 -8.25
CA ARG A 355 -15.31 -0.56 -7.29
C ARG A 355 -15.57 -1.91 -7.96
N LEU A 356 -15.31 -2.03 -9.26
CA LEU A 356 -15.51 -3.27 -10.01
C LEU A 356 -14.52 -4.37 -9.63
N ALA A 357 -13.40 -4.04 -8.96
CA ALA A 357 -12.47 -5.03 -8.46
C ALA A 357 -13.13 -5.83 -7.32
N PRO A 358 -13.05 -7.18 -7.35
CA PRO A 358 -13.60 -7.98 -6.27
C PRO A 358 -12.83 -7.72 -4.98
N ALA A 359 -13.57 -7.61 -3.88
CA ALA A 359 -12.98 -7.63 -2.55
C ALA A 359 -12.19 -8.95 -2.36
N PRO A 360 -11.11 -8.96 -1.57
CA PRO A 360 -10.46 -10.20 -1.20
C PRO A 360 -11.45 -11.07 -0.42
N ASP A 361 -11.19 -12.38 -0.35
CA ASP A 361 -11.92 -13.24 0.57
C ASP A 361 -11.90 -12.64 1.97
N ALA A 362 -13.06 -12.63 2.64
CA ALA A 362 -13.17 -12.10 3.99
C ALA A 362 -12.14 -12.80 4.89
N PRO A 363 -11.32 -12.04 5.65
CA PRO A 363 -10.38 -12.65 6.57
C PRO A 363 -11.13 -13.50 7.59
N ALA A 364 -10.51 -14.58 8.07
CA ALA A 364 -11.04 -15.31 9.21
C ALA A 364 -11.24 -14.33 10.37
N GLU A 365 -12.44 -14.31 10.94
CA GLU A 365 -12.77 -13.47 12.09
C GLU A 365 -12.39 -14.17 13.38
N PHE A 366 -11.82 -13.43 14.32
CA PHE A 366 -11.52 -13.96 15.64
C PHE A 366 -12.81 -14.13 16.44
N ILE A 367 -13.23 -15.38 16.69
CA ILE A 367 -14.42 -15.71 17.49
C ILE A 367 -14.22 -15.22 18.93
N GLY A 368 -15.09 -14.31 19.37
CA GLY A 368 -14.99 -13.66 20.68
C GLY A 368 -14.27 -12.31 20.65
N CYS A 369 -13.88 -11.81 19.46
CA CYS A 369 -13.44 -10.43 19.30
C CYS A 369 -14.58 -9.47 19.70
N PRO A 370 -14.38 -8.58 20.69
CA PRO A 370 -15.43 -7.66 21.12
C PRO A 370 -15.60 -6.51 20.12
N PRO A 371 -16.78 -5.86 20.08
CA PRO A 371 -16.90 -4.57 19.44
C PRO A 371 -15.98 -3.54 20.14
N VAL A 372 -15.54 -2.55 19.38
CA VAL A 372 -14.72 -1.44 19.89
C VAL A 372 -15.66 -0.41 20.52
N ALA A 373 -15.33 0.04 21.73
CA ALA A 373 -16.07 1.12 22.39
C ALA A 373 -15.78 2.48 21.73
N ASP A 374 -16.76 3.38 21.79
CA ASP A 374 -16.65 4.71 21.18
C ASP A 374 -15.41 5.46 21.68
N GLY A 375 -14.62 5.99 20.74
CA GLY A 375 -13.41 6.76 21.02
C GLY A 375 -12.15 5.91 21.29
N TYR A 376 -12.26 4.59 21.45
CA TYR A 376 -11.08 3.72 21.55
C TYR A 376 -10.57 3.32 20.16
N ILE A 377 -9.27 3.45 19.92
CA ILE A 377 -8.62 3.07 18.67
C ILE A 377 -7.60 1.96 18.98
N ARG A 378 -7.79 0.79 18.37
CA ARG A 378 -6.83 -0.32 18.47
C ARG A 378 -5.56 0.04 17.70
N SER A 379 -4.41 -0.18 18.32
CA SER A 379 -3.11 -0.01 17.65
C SER A 379 -2.92 -1.03 16.52
N PRO A 380 -1.99 -0.77 15.57
CA PRO A 380 -1.58 -1.78 14.60
C PRO A 380 -1.12 -3.10 15.21
N ALA A 381 -0.35 -3.02 16.31
CA ALA A 381 0.11 -4.21 17.02
C ALA A 381 -1.06 -5.06 17.56
N LEU A 382 -2.11 -4.42 18.10
CA LEU A 382 -3.30 -5.12 18.57
C LEU A 382 -4.13 -5.71 17.43
N TRP A 383 -4.22 -5.04 16.28
CA TRP A 383 -4.87 -5.60 15.09
C TRP A 383 -4.15 -6.86 14.60
N ARG A 384 -2.82 -6.85 14.56
CA ARG A 384 -2.01 -8.04 14.24
C ARG A 384 -2.28 -9.18 15.21
N GLN A 385 -2.39 -8.87 16.50
CA GLN A 385 -2.68 -9.87 17.51
C GLN A 385 -4.06 -10.53 17.34
N ILE A 386 -5.09 -9.72 17.06
CA ILE A 386 -6.44 -10.21 16.75
C ILE A 386 -6.41 -11.11 15.50
N TRP A 387 -5.59 -10.77 14.50
CA TRP A 387 -5.42 -11.58 13.30
C TRP A 387 -4.74 -12.91 13.55
N TYR A 388 -3.69 -12.99 14.37
CA TYR A 388 -3.10 -14.29 14.73
C TYR A 388 -4.14 -15.17 15.44
N LEU A 389 -4.90 -14.61 16.37
CA LEU A 389 -5.97 -15.33 17.08
C LEU A 389 -7.10 -15.80 16.16
N SER A 390 -7.26 -15.22 14.96
CA SER A 390 -8.26 -15.65 14.00
C SER A 390 -7.82 -16.83 13.14
N LYS A 391 -6.54 -17.23 13.20
CA LYS A 391 -6.01 -18.32 12.38
C LYS A 391 -6.55 -19.69 12.81
N PRO A 392 -6.82 -20.62 11.86
CA PRO A 392 -7.36 -21.94 12.18
C PRO A 392 -6.51 -22.75 13.18
N ASP A 393 -5.18 -22.63 13.10
CA ASP A 393 -4.21 -23.27 14.01
C ASP A 393 -4.14 -22.61 15.39
N SER A 394 -4.65 -21.38 15.51
CA SER A 394 -4.56 -20.55 16.71
C SER A 394 -5.83 -20.57 17.56
N GLN A 395 -6.84 -21.34 17.16
CA GLN A 395 -8.15 -21.39 17.84
C GLN A 395 -8.07 -21.96 19.27
N ARG A 396 -7.02 -22.71 19.58
CA ARG A 396 -6.73 -23.18 20.94
C ARG A 396 -5.98 -22.14 21.78
N SER A 397 -5.22 -21.25 21.13
CA SER A 397 -4.33 -20.29 21.76
C SER A 397 -5.10 -19.17 22.47
N PHE A 398 -4.51 -18.64 23.54
CA PHE A 398 -5.07 -17.50 24.28
C PHE A 398 -4.40 -16.19 23.88
N TYR A 399 -3.12 -16.24 23.55
CA TYR A 399 -2.34 -15.09 23.10
C TYR A 399 -1.16 -15.57 22.25
N HIS A 400 -0.66 -14.72 21.36
CA HIS A 400 0.62 -14.88 20.69
C HIS A 400 1.62 -13.83 21.17
N PHE A 401 2.88 -14.21 21.35
CA PHE A 401 3.97 -13.30 21.66
C PHE A 401 5.05 -13.35 20.59
N ASP A 402 5.57 -12.19 20.21
CA ASP A 402 6.73 -12.07 19.33
C ASP A 402 8.00 -12.37 20.13
N THR A 403 8.78 -13.35 19.68
CA THR A 403 10.05 -13.71 20.32
C THR A 403 11.25 -13.13 19.58
N THR A 404 11.18 -13.14 18.25
CA THR A 404 12.15 -12.50 17.34
C THR A 404 11.41 -11.98 16.10
N PRO A 405 12.01 -11.08 15.29
CA PRO A 405 11.38 -10.60 14.06
C PRO A 405 10.90 -11.75 13.16
N GLY A 406 9.61 -11.73 12.82
CA GLY A 406 8.96 -12.80 12.04
C GLY A 406 8.68 -14.12 12.78
N HIS A 407 8.93 -14.22 14.09
CA HIS A 407 8.67 -15.43 14.87
C HIS A 407 7.75 -15.15 16.07
N THR A 408 6.63 -15.88 16.12
CA THR A 408 5.63 -15.80 17.18
C THR A 408 5.44 -17.14 17.87
N ILE A 409 5.30 -17.13 19.19
CA ILE A 409 4.88 -18.29 19.98
C ILE A 409 3.45 -18.08 20.51
N SER A 410 2.67 -19.15 20.52
CA SER A 410 1.32 -19.16 21.11
C SER A 410 1.38 -19.62 22.56
N ILE A 411 0.61 -18.98 23.44
CA ILE A 411 0.50 -19.40 24.83
C ILE A 411 -0.91 -19.84 25.22
N LEU A 412 -0.96 -20.73 26.21
CA LEU A 412 -2.12 -21.01 27.05
C LEU A 412 -1.82 -20.47 28.44
N ILE A 413 -2.86 -20.06 29.17
CA ILE A 413 -2.75 -19.67 30.57
C ILE A 413 -3.30 -20.81 31.41
N ASN A 414 -2.40 -21.55 32.07
CA ASN A 414 -2.75 -22.71 32.89
C ASN A 414 -2.50 -22.47 34.39
N PHE A 415 -1.71 -21.46 34.73
CA PHE A 415 -1.34 -21.16 36.11
C PHE A 415 -1.58 -19.68 36.47
N PRO A 416 -2.07 -19.40 37.69
CA PRO A 416 -2.64 -20.36 38.66
C PRO A 416 -3.98 -20.98 38.19
N PRO A 417 -4.50 -22.04 38.83
CA PRO A 417 -5.79 -22.62 38.47
C PRO A 417 -6.92 -21.57 38.39
N GLY A 418 -7.65 -21.54 37.27
CA GLY A 418 -8.71 -20.55 37.00
C GLY A 418 -8.22 -19.22 36.40
N ALA A 419 -6.91 -19.06 36.18
CA ALA A 419 -6.35 -17.89 35.49
C ALA A 419 -6.73 -17.85 34.00
N ASP A 420 -7.03 -19.00 33.40
CA ASP A 420 -7.46 -19.14 32.01
C ASP A 420 -8.64 -18.21 31.69
N ILE A 421 -9.74 -18.38 32.41
CA ILE A 421 -10.97 -17.65 32.15
C ILE A 421 -10.85 -16.17 32.53
N GLU A 422 -10.11 -15.86 33.60
CA GLU A 422 -9.85 -14.47 34.00
C GLU A 422 -8.99 -13.74 32.95
N PHE A 423 -7.98 -14.40 32.39
CA PHE A 423 -7.17 -13.83 31.31
C PHE A 423 -8.01 -13.55 30.05
N LEU A 424 -8.86 -14.50 29.66
CA LEU A 424 -9.72 -14.33 28.47
C LEU A 424 -10.69 -13.16 28.63
N VAL A 425 -11.30 -13.00 29.81
CA VAL A 425 -12.18 -11.85 30.11
C VAL A 425 -11.40 -10.54 30.13
N ALA A 426 -10.23 -10.52 30.78
CA ALA A 426 -9.37 -9.34 30.81
C ALA A 426 -8.95 -8.92 29.39
N ARG A 427 -8.53 -9.88 28.55
CA ARG A 427 -8.21 -9.67 27.13
C ARG A 427 -9.37 -9.07 26.37
N ARG A 428 -10.59 -9.57 26.57
CA ARG A 428 -11.79 -9.03 25.90
C ARG A 428 -12.05 -7.60 26.34
N ARG A 429 -11.98 -7.27 27.63
CA ARG A 429 -12.14 -5.88 28.12
C ARG A 429 -11.08 -4.95 27.55
N ALA A 430 -9.82 -5.36 27.55
CA ALA A 430 -8.71 -4.61 26.99
C ALA A 430 -8.88 -4.38 25.47
N MET A 431 -9.29 -5.40 24.71
CA MET A 431 -9.57 -5.28 23.27
C MET A 431 -10.77 -4.39 22.94
N ALA A 432 -11.75 -4.30 23.84
CA ALA A 432 -12.96 -3.51 23.64
C ALA A 432 -12.73 -2.02 23.94
N THR A 433 -11.99 -1.71 25.01
CA THR A 433 -11.97 -0.36 25.61
C THR A 433 -10.58 0.17 25.93
N GLY A 434 -9.53 -0.64 25.85
CA GLY A 434 -8.21 -0.28 26.38
C GLY A 434 -8.17 -0.22 27.91
N ASP A 435 -9.05 -0.95 28.61
CA ASP A 435 -9.11 -0.98 30.09
C ASP A 435 -7.73 -1.30 30.70
N LEU A 436 -7.11 -0.29 31.30
CA LEU A 436 -5.77 -0.36 31.86
C LEU A 436 -5.67 -1.38 32.99
N SER A 437 -6.71 -1.55 33.81
CA SER A 437 -6.75 -2.55 34.88
C SER A 437 -6.75 -3.97 34.30
N ALA A 438 -7.46 -4.17 33.19
CA ALA A 438 -7.49 -5.45 32.48
C ALA A 438 -6.16 -5.75 31.79
N ILE A 439 -5.49 -4.75 31.22
CA ILE A 439 -4.15 -4.90 30.62
C ILE A 439 -3.12 -5.28 31.68
N HIS A 440 -3.13 -4.61 32.84
CA HIS A 440 -2.28 -4.99 33.97
C HIS A 440 -2.57 -6.41 34.45
N GLN A 441 -3.84 -6.81 34.53
CA GLN A 441 -4.22 -8.17 34.91
C GLN A 441 -3.70 -9.21 33.91
N MET A 442 -3.83 -8.96 32.60
CA MET A 442 -3.25 -9.81 31.56
C MET A 442 -1.74 -9.97 31.73
N ARG A 443 -1.01 -8.87 31.97
CA ARG A 443 0.42 -8.88 32.23
C ARG A 443 0.79 -9.77 33.42
N VAL A 444 0.10 -9.62 34.54
CA VAL A 444 0.35 -10.41 35.75
C VAL A 444 0.15 -11.90 35.47
N LEU A 445 -0.99 -12.28 34.90
CA LEU A 445 -1.31 -13.68 34.63
C LEU A 445 -0.37 -14.32 33.59
N ALA A 446 -0.02 -13.59 32.53
CA ALA A 446 0.95 -14.06 31.54
C ALA A 446 2.35 -14.24 32.15
N THR A 447 2.77 -13.30 33.00
CA THR A 447 4.07 -13.38 33.70
C THR A 447 4.11 -14.54 34.70
N TRP A 448 3.05 -14.78 35.45
CA TRP A 448 2.99 -15.93 36.36
C TRP A 448 2.98 -17.27 35.63
N ASN A 449 2.24 -17.35 34.53
CA ASN A 449 2.24 -18.54 33.69
C ASN A 449 3.65 -18.78 33.11
N GLN A 450 4.34 -17.73 32.66
CA GLN A 450 5.74 -17.78 32.22
C GLN A 450 6.66 -18.31 33.33
N LEU A 451 6.59 -17.74 34.54
CA LEU A 451 7.42 -18.16 35.67
C LEU A 451 7.16 -19.61 36.10
N ALA A 452 5.91 -20.08 36.02
CA ALA A 452 5.54 -21.46 36.32
C ALA A 452 6.10 -22.47 35.30
N MET A 453 6.25 -22.05 34.03
CA MET A 453 6.88 -22.86 32.98
C MET A 453 8.41 -22.90 33.11
N GLY A 454 9.02 -21.95 33.84
CA GLY A 454 10.45 -21.94 34.11
C GLY A 454 11.31 -21.86 32.84
N PRO A 455 12.42 -22.62 32.73
CA PRO A 455 13.33 -22.57 31.59
C PRO A 455 12.71 -23.04 30.26
N ASP A 456 11.55 -23.71 30.30
CA ASP A 456 10.82 -24.15 29.11
C ASP A 456 10.03 -23.00 28.45
N SER A 457 10.01 -21.80 29.05
CA SER A 457 9.32 -20.65 28.48
C SER A 457 10.20 -19.87 27.50
N GLU A 458 9.75 -19.77 26.25
CA GLU A 458 10.45 -19.03 25.19
C GLU A 458 10.18 -17.51 25.21
N VAL A 459 9.36 -17.01 26.15
CA VAL A 459 9.01 -15.58 26.28
C VAL A 459 9.44 -15.07 27.65
N THR A 460 10.14 -13.95 27.69
CA THR A 460 10.56 -13.31 28.93
C THR A 460 9.47 -12.38 29.50
N PRO A 461 9.45 -12.11 30.81
CA PRO A 461 8.56 -11.11 31.41
C PRO A 461 8.66 -9.71 30.78
N ASP A 462 9.86 -9.33 30.32
CA ASP A 462 10.07 -8.04 29.66
C ASP A 462 9.48 -8.00 28.25
N GLN A 463 9.60 -9.09 27.47
CA GLN A 463 8.90 -9.22 26.18
C GLN A 463 7.38 -9.13 26.34
N ILE A 464 6.81 -9.81 27.35
CA ILE A 464 5.38 -9.73 27.66
C ILE A 464 4.96 -8.27 27.92
N ARG A 465 5.71 -7.56 28.78
CA ARG A 465 5.43 -6.16 29.11
C ARG A 465 5.49 -5.28 27.86
N ARG A 466 6.61 -5.32 27.12
CA ARG A 466 6.82 -4.47 25.94
C ARG A 466 5.77 -4.72 24.86
N GLN A 467 5.35 -5.96 24.65
CA GLN A 467 4.33 -6.27 23.67
C GLN A 467 2.96 -5.68 24.06
N PHE A 468 2.53 -5.84 25.32
CA PHE A 468 1.30 -5.22 25.80
C PHE A 468 1.33 -3.68 25.73
N GLU A 469 2.48 -3.07 26.04
CA GLU A 469 2.67 -1.62 25.89
C GLU A 469 2.45 -1.17 24.43
N LYS A 470 2.99 -1.92 23.46
CA LYS A 470 2.79 -1.65 22.02
C LYS A 470 1.34 -1.89 21.58
N GLU A 471 0.75 -3.02 21.94
CA GLU A 471 -0.60 -3.40 21.54
C GLU A 471 -1.67 -2.44 22.08
N TYR A 472 -1.54 -2.02 23.33
CA TYR A 472 -2.55 -1.17 23.96
C TYR A 472 -2.17 0.31 23.99
N ASN A 473 -0.98 0.68 23.46
CA ASN A 473 -0.44 2.04 23.46
C ASN A 473 -0.42 2.64 24.89
N VAL A 474 0.16 1.89 25.82
CA VAL A 474 0.26 2.24 27.25
C VAL A 474 1.70 2.07 27.74
N VAL A 475 2.02 2.62 28.91
CA VAL A 475 3.27 2.33 29.62
C VAL A 475 2.92 1.56 30.89
N LEU A 476 3.49 0.38 31.10
CA LEU A 476 3.11 -0.52 32.20
C LEU A 476 4.10 -0.42 33.36
N THR A 477 3.86 0.56 34.22
CA THR A 477 4.64 0.86 35.44
C THR A 477 3.84 0.55 36.72
N PRO A 478 4.50 0.48 37.90
CA PRO A 478 3.78 0.44 39.18
C PRO A 478 2.82 1.62 39.37
N GLU A 479 3.21 2.83 38.98
CA GLU A 479 2.41 4.04 39.13
C GLU A 479 1.16 4.00 38.24
N THR A 480 1.28 3.49 37.01
CA THR A 480 0.11 3.31 36.13
C THR A 480 -0.81 2.20 36.63
N ALA A 481 -0.27 1.17 37.28
CA ALA A 481 -1.08 0.12 37.91
C ALA A 481 -1.92 0.69 39.07
N GLU A 482 -1.32 1.55 39.91
CA GLU A 482 -2.04 2.22 40.99
C GLU A 482 -3.16 3.12 40.45
N LYS A 483 -2.86 3.93 39.42
CA LYS A 483 -3.84 4.80 38.75
C LYS A 483 -4.97 4.02 38.07
N ALA A 484 -4.68 2.85 37.51
CA ALA A 484 -5.70 1.98 36.88
C ALA A 484 -6.72 1.46 37.90
N GLY A 485 -6.37 1.43 39.17
CA GLY A 485 -7.16 0.83 40.23
C GLY A 485 -7.16 -0.70 40.17
N LYS A 486 -7.93 -1.31 41.09
CA LYS A 486 -8.01 -2.77 41.18
C LYS A 486 -8.83 -3.34 40.01
N TYR A 487 -8.28 -4.36 39.37
CA TYR A 487 -9.02 -5.17 38.40
C TYR A 487 -10.28 -5.75 39.04
N LYS A 488 -11.43 -5.53 38.40
CA LYS A 488 -12.69 -6.14 38.81
C LYS A 488 -12.75 -7.58 38.31
N ALA A 489 -12.88 -8.54 39.21
CA ALA A 489 -12.96 -9.96 38.84
C ALA A 489 -14.06 -10.21 37.79
N ALA A 490 -13.84 -11.19 36.91
CA ALA A 490 -14.82 -11.53 35.89
C ALA A 490 -16.17 -11.96 36.50
N THR A 491 -17.25 -11.38 35.98
CA THR A 491 -18.62 -11.74 36.40
C THR A 491 -18.99 -13.14 35.91
N LYS A 492 -20.00 -13.76 36.55
CA LYS A 492 -20.52 -15.07 36.11
C LYS A 492 -20.92 -15.05 34.62
N LYS A 493 -21.60 -13.99 34.18
CA LYS A 493 -22.01 -13.79 32.79
C LYS A 493 -20.83 -13.73 31.83
N GLU A 494 -19.81 -12.94 32.14
CA GLU A 494 -18.62 -12.83 31.27
C GLU A 494 -17.86 -14.17 31.16
N LYS A 495 -17.80 -14.94 32.26
CA LYS A 495 -17.19 -16.28 32.26
C LYS A 495 -17.98 -17.25 31.39
N GLU A 496 -19.30 -17.21 31.44
CA GLU A 496 -20.15 -18.06 30.60
C GLU A 496 -20.01 -17.71 29.11
N GLU A 497 -19.98 -16.42 28.78
CA GLU A 497 -19.73 -15.93 27.42
C GLU A 497 -18.36 -16.38 26.87
N GLU A 498 -17.28 -16.21 27.63
CA GLU A 498 -15.95 -16.65 27.20
C GLU A 498 -15.84 -18.16 27.02
N ARG A 499 -16.50 -18.95 27.88
CA ARG A 499 -16.56 -20.41 27.70
C ARG A 499 -17.29 -20.79 26.41
N GLU A 500 -18.36 -20.09 26.06
CA GLU A 500 -19.07 -20.30 24.80
C GLU A 500 -18.20 -19.94 23.60
N PHE A 501 -17.53 -18.78 23.61
CA PHE A 501 -16.61 -18.40 22.55
C PHE A 501 -15.49 -19.42 22.40
N TYR A 502 -14.89 -19.88 23.49
CA TYR A 502 -13.84 -20.89 23.45
C TYR A 502 -14.34 -22.22 22.89
N ARG A 503 -15.53 -22.68 23.27
CA ARG A 503 -16.15 -23.88 22.70
C ARG A 503 -16.34 -23.76 21.20
N ARG A 504 -16.82 -22.60 20.72
CA ARG A 504 -16.97 -22.32 19.29
C ARG A 504 -15.64 -22.29 18.54
N ARG A 505 -14.60 -21.71 19.14
CA ARG A 505 -13.22 -21.75 18.60
C ARG A 505 -12.74 -23.20 18.45
N LEU A 506 -12.83 -24.00 19.50
CA LEU A 506 -12.45 -25.42 19.46
C LEU A 506 -13.25 -26.21 18.41
N ALA A 507 -14.54 -25.94 18.28
CA ALA A 507 -15.40 -26.59 17.30
C ALA A 507 -15.07 -26.22 15.84
N SER A 508 -14.29 -25.15 15.62
CA SER A 508 -13.80 -24.77 14.29
C SER A 508 -12.49 -25.47 13.91
N VAL A 509 -11.76 -26.02 14.89
CA VAL A 509 -10.54 -26.80 14.66
C VAL A 509 -10.91 -28.10 13.92
N GLY A 510 -10.35 -28.31 12.73
CA GLY A 510 -10.64 -29.48 11.88
C GLY A 510 -11.78 -29.29 10.88
N ARG A 511 -12.47 -28.14 10.89
CA ARG A 511 -13.36 -27.68 9.81
C ARG A 511 -12.59 -26.75 8.85
N THR A 512 -11.43 -27.17 8.38
CA THR A 512 -10.77 -26.50 7.26
C THR A 512 -11.45 -26.96 5.97
N LEU A 513 -12.12 -26.02 5.29
CA LEU A 513 -12.60 -26.12 3.91
C LEU A 513 -11.43 -26.20 2.92
#